data_AF-A0A968KGI6-F1
#
_entry.id   AF-A0A968KGI6-F1
#
_cell.length_a   1.000
_cell.length_b   1.000
_cell.length_c   1.000
_cell.angle_alpha   90.00
_cell.angle_beta   90.00
_cell.angle_gamma   90.00
#
_symmetry.space_group_name_H-M   'P 1'
#
loop_
_entity.id
_entity.type
_entity.pdbx_description
1 polymer ?
#
loop_
_entity_poly.entity_id
_entity_poly.type
_entity_poly.pdbx_seq_one_letter_code
_entity_poly.pdbx_strand_id
1 'polypeptide(L)'
;MDFKKYNLILLIPLGAVFLTLYILALTLEPIDGDLTRTGPYPESEFGWNLPQDKFEKDLYTIAESNTYDRYFDVAIVGDSYSTMEFTYQWQNYLTQLTGWSSITYNIHRTNIDQLIAGEGFQKHPPKLFIWEFVERSISLAPHYNASHCQPSTSRPPAPVANGPVPAAVTPLERDRTISFFNPNFNESSYFLKYFLRGLFVDPLGKHARVIRLPLKTQGLFSSKNDREILLYNRDFWKVQRFREEFVGRRQCYIAHLQNQVQQNGKTFFIALAVPDKTTAYEDHIEFQDIKNINLLKLLDTDPRLQILNLDHAFKAKIKEGVKDLYPPNETHWGSRGHRLVTETLIQYLEKWRDKKLPPLGG
;
A
#
# COMPACT_ATOMS: atom_id res chain seq x y z
N MET A 1 -16.96 -1.68 -58.94
CA MET A 1 -17.68 -1.56 -57.64
C MET A 1 -18.13 -0.11 -57.51
N ASP A 2 -19.40 0.16 -57.21
CA ASP A 2 -19.93 1.53 -57.09
C ASP A 2 -19.24 2.24 -55.90
N PHE A 3 -18.68 3.43 -56.14
CA PHE A 3 -18.01 4.25 -55.12
C PHE A 3 -18.89 4.48 -53.90
N LYS A 4 -20.22 4.59 -54.07
CA LYS A 4 -21.16 4.69 -52.95
C LYS A 4 -21.16 3.43 -52.09
N LYS A 5 -21.19 2.24 -52.71
CA LYS A 5 -21.15 0.96 -52.01
C LYS A 5 -19.81 0.76 -51.30
N TYR A 6 -18.70 1.14 -51.94
CA TYR A 6 -17.37 1.09 -51.32
C TYR A 6 -17.26 1.99 -50.08
N ASN A 7 -17.69 3.24 -50.18
CA ASN A 7 -17.69 4.18 -49.05
C ASN A 7 -18.60 3.69 -47.91
N LEU A 8 -19.76 3.13 -48.22
CA LEU A 8 -20.67 2.59 -47.21
C LEU A 8 -20.04 1.43 -46.44
N ILE A 9 -19.35 0.52 -47.14
CA ILE A 9 -18.66 -0.63 -46.53
C ILE A 9 -17.56 -0.20 -45.57
N LEU A 10 -16.88 0.92 -45.82
CA LEU A 10 -15.85 1.45 -44.93
C LEU A 10 -16.40 2.32 -43.80
N LEU A 11 -17.40 3.16 -44.08
CA LEU A 11 -17.93 4.13 -43.12
C LEU A 11 -18.84 3.49 -42.06
N ILE A 12 -19.58 2.42 -42.39
CA ILE A 12 -20.44 1.72 -41.43
C ILE A 12 -19.63 1.16 -40.24
N PRO A 13 -18.57 0.33 -40.44
CA PRO A 13 -17.82 -0.21 -39.31
C PRO A 13 -17.06 0.86 -38.54
N LEU A 14 -16.52 1.88 -39.22
CA LEU A 14 -15.85 3.00 -38.55
C LEU A 14 -16.84 3.82 -37.71
N GLY A 15 -18.03 4.09 -38.26
CA GLY A 15 -19.11 4.76 -37.56
C GLY A 15 -19.63 3.97 -36.36
N ALA A 16 -19.71 2.64 -36.47
CA ALA A 16 -20.08 1.77 -35.36
C ALA A 16 -19.03 1.82 -34.23
N VAL A 17 -17.73 1.74 -34.56
CA VAL A 17 -16.66 1.87 -33.56
C VAL A 17 -16.70 3.25 -32.89
N PHE A 18 -16.85 4.32 -33.67
CA PHE A 18 -16.94 5.68 -33.14
C PHE A 18 -18.15 5.84 -32.22
N LEU A 19 -19.33 5.34 -32.64
CA LEU A 19 -20.54 5.38 -31.83
C LEU A 19 -20.37 4.59 -30.52
N THR A 20 -19.74 3.41 -30.57
CA THR A 20 -19.43 2.64 -29.36
C THR A 20 -18.51 3.42 -28.43
N LEU A 21 -17.42 4.01 -28.95
CA LEU A 21 -16.50 4.82 -28.15
C LEU A 21 -17.19 6.04 -27.54
N TYR A 22 -18.09 6.69 -28.30
CA TYR A 22 -18.86 7.82 -27.81
C TYR A 22 -19.83 7.41 -26.68
N ILE A 23 -20.59 6.32 -26.87
CA ILE A 23 -21.48 5.79 -25.83
C ILE A 23 -20.67 5.42 -24.56
N LEU A 24 -19.52 4.75 -24.72
CA LEU A 24 -18.63 4.45 -23.59
C LEU A 24 -18.19 5.72 -22.87
N ALA A 25 -17.80 6.77 -23.60
CA ALA A 25 -17.36 8.04 -23.01
C ALA A 25 -18.46 8.77 -22.23
N LEU A 26 -19.74 8.50 -22.53
CA LEU A 26 -20.89 9.05 -21.81
C LEU A 26 -21.34 8.18 -20.63
N THR A 27 -20.76 7.00 -20.44
CA THR A 27 -21.18 6.03 -19.41
C THR A 27 -20.07 5.70 -18.41
N LEU A 28 -18.81 5.80 -18.83
CA LEU A 28 -17.65 5.53 -17.98
C LEU A 28 -17.25 6.80 -17.23
N GLU A 29 -17.26 6.71 -15.91
CA GLU A 29 -16.60 7.69 -15.05
C GLU A 29 -15.07 7.65 -15.27
N PRO A 30 -14.35 8.77 -15.06
CA PRO A 30 -12.90 8.81 -15.19
C PRO A 30 -12.20 7.76 -14.32
N ILE A 31 -11.18 7.10 -14.87
CA ILE A 31 -10.37 6.12 -14.14
C ILE A 31 -9.59 6.82 -13.02
N ASP A 32 -9.67 6.27 -11.82
CA ASP A 32 -9.04 6.78 -10.61
C ASP A 32 -8.14 5.70 -9.97
N GLY A 33 -8.64 4.48 -9.81
CA GLY A 33 -7.97 3.40 -9.09
C GLY A 33 -7.17 2.42 -9.96
N ASP A 34 -6.13 1.82 -9.38
CA ASP A 34 -5.27 0.85 -10.06
C ASP A 34 -6.00 -0.44 -10.46
N LEU A 35 -6.97 -0.91 -9.68
CA LEU A 35 -7.68 -2.17 -9.93
C LEU A 35 -8.74 -2.01 -11.03
N THR A 36 -9.47 -0.90 -11.06
CA THR A 36 -10.40 -0.58 -12.16
C THR A 36 -9.64 -0.35 -13.46
N ARG A 37 -8.51 0.36 -13.41
CA ARG A 37 -7.62 0.59 -14.55
C ARG A 37 -7.05 -0.70 -15.13
N THR A 38 -6.48 -1.56 -14.29
CA THR A 38 -5.80 -2.78 -14.77
C THR A 38 -6.73 -3.96 -14.99
N GLY A 39 -7.90 -3.95 -14.33
CA GLY A 39 -8.95 -4.97 -14.36
C GLY A 39 -10.09 -4.72 -15.36
N PRO A 40 -9.89 -3.86 -16.36
CA PRO A 40 -10.91 -2.91 -16.90
C PRO A 40 -12.30 -2.99 -16.24
N TYR A 41 -12.43 -2.53 -14.99
CA TYR A 41 -13.72 -2.43 -14.31
C TYR A 41 -14.20 -0.97 -14.27
N PRO A 42 -15.52 -0.72 -14.38
CA PRO A 42 -16.05 0.65 -14.37
C PRO A 42 -15.98 1.28 -12.96
N GLU A 43 -15.52 2.53 -12.90
CA GLU A 43 -15.46 3.33 -11.67
C GLU A 43 -16.85 3.67 -11.11
N SER A 44 -17.87 3.72 -11.96
CA SER A 44 -19.26 3.90 -11.53
C SER A 44 -19.79 2.72 -10.68
N GLU A 45 -19.13 1.55 -10.74
CA GLU A 45 -19.45 0.40 -9.91
C GLU A 45 -18.48 0.24 -8.74
N PHE A 46 -17.18 0.37 -9.00
CA PHE A 46 -16.11 0.03 -8.04
C PHE A 46 -15.33 1.22 -7.51
N GLY A 47 -15.57 2.44 -7.99
CA GLY A 47 -14.96 3.65 -7.46
C GLY A 47 -15.51 3.98 -6.08
N TRP A 48 -14.65 4.49 -5.20
CA TRP A 48 -15.06 4.95 -3.88
C TRP A 48 -16.03 6.13 -4.00
N ASN A 49 -16.98 6.22 -3.06
CA ASN A 49 -17.95 7.31 -2.98
C ASN A 49 -17.88 8.12 -1.68
N LEU A 50 -17.19 7.62 -0.66
CA LEU A 50 -16.91 8.41 0.54
C LEU A 50 -15.67 9.28 0.30
N PRO A 51 -15.68 10.55 0.73
CA PRO A 51 -14.54 11.42 0.59
C PRO A 51 -13.31 10.82 1.29
N GLN A 52 -12.15 11.00 0.65
CA GLN A 52 -10.86 10.78 1.28
C GLN A 52 -10.42 12.08 1.97
N ASP A 53 -9.53 12.00 2.95
CA ASP A 53 -8.88 13.20 3.47
C ASP A 53 -7.80 13.63 2.48
N LYS A 54 -7.48 14.92 2.45
CA LYS A 54 -6.36 15.48 1.70
C LYS A 54 -5.71 16.57 2.52
N PHE A 55 -4.40 16.48 2.70
CA PHE A 55 -3.59 17.56 3.25
C PHE A 55 -3.32 18.59 2.16
N GLU A 56 -3.44 19.87 2.51
CA GLU A 56 -3.18 20.97 1.57
C GLU A 56 -1.71 21.07 1.15
N LYS A 57 -0.81 20.59 2.02
CA LYS A 57 0.64 20.53 1.79
C LYS A 57 1.19 19.29 2.48
N ASP A 58 2.19 18.69 1.86
CA ASP A 58 2.96 17.63 2.50
C ASP A 58 3.76 18.17 3.69
N LEU A 59 3.73 17.41 4.78
CA LEU A 59 4.41 17.69 6.04
C LEU A 59 5.68 16.86 6.21
N TYR A 60 6.05 16.10 5.18
CA TYR A 60 7.21 15.22 5.14
C TYR A 60 8.10 15.55 3.93
N THR A 61 9.32 15.03 3.92
CA THR A 61 10.27 15.18 2.81
C THR A 61 10.41 13.85 2.07
N ILE A 62 10.31 13.89 0.73
CA ILE A 62 10.76 12.78 -0.13
C ILE A 62 12.24 13.01 -0.46
N ALA A 63 13.07 11.99 -0.26
CA ALA A 63 14.48 12.02 -0.63
C ALA A 63 14.68 11.65 -2.11
N GLU A 64 15.53 12.38 -2.81
CA GLU A 64 15.87 12.11 -4.22
C GLU A 64 16.92 10.99 -4.39
N SER A 65 17.72 10.70 -3.35
CA SER A 65 18.83 9.73 -3.36
C SER A 65 19.18 9.26 -1.94
N ASN A 66 20.32 8.57 -1.72
CA ASN A 66 20.83 8.18 -0.38
C ASN A 66 21.34 9.38 0.46
N THR A 67 21.12 10.63 0.04
CA THR A 67 21.54 11.80 0.81
C THR A 67 20.69 11.96 2.07
N TYR A 68 21.35 11.96 3.22
CA TYR A 68 20.80 12.38 4.52
C TYR A 68 21.69 13.51 5.03
N ASP A 69 21.32 14.76 4.77
CA ASP A 69 22.17 15.95 4.91
C ASP A 69 21.95 16.70 6.23
N ARG A 70 20.79 16.52 6.86
CA ARG A 70 20.39 17.18 8.11
C ARG A 70 19.58 16.24 8.98
N TYR A 71 19.33 16.69 10.21
CA TYR A 71 18.52 15.96 11.17
C TYR A 71 17.05 15.87 10.74
N PHE A 72 16.48 14.68 10.87
CA PHE A 72 15.04 14.41 10.88
C PHE A 72 14.71 13.54 12.10
N ASP A 73 13.52 13.68 12.66
CA ASP A 73 13.08 12.83 13.77
C ASP A 73 12.86 11.38 13.31
N VAL A 74 12.38 11.19 12.08
CA VAL A 74 12.05 9.90 11.50
C VAL A 74 12.68 9.75 10.11
N ALA A 75 13.41 8.65 9.89
CA ALA A 75 13.83 8.22 8.56
C ALA A 75 13.02 6.99 8.14
N ILE A 76 12.47 7.00 6.94
CA ILE A 76 11.58 5.95 6.41
C ILE A 76 12.18 5.43 5.12
N VAL A 77 12.33 4.12 4.97
CA VAL A 77 12.64 3.48 3.68
C VAL A 77 11.50 2.54 3.34
N GLY A 78 10.75 2.85 2.27
CA GLY A 78 9.52 2.14 1.92
C GLY A 78 9.26 2.11 0.41
N ASP A 79 8.18 1.45 0.02
CA ASP A 79 7.77 1.34 -1.39
C ASP A 79 6.68 2.36 -1.74
N SER A 80 5.77 2.03 -2.67
CA SER A 80 4.64 2.88 -3.05
C SER A 80 3.72 3.23 -1.87
N TYR A 81 3.65 2.41 -0.82
CA TYR A 81 2.89 2.74 0.41
C TYR A 81 3.44 3.93 1.18
N SER A 82 4.71 4.29 0.96
CA SER A 82 5.36 5.46 1.56
C SER A 82 5.79 6.52 0.52
N THR A 83 5.88 6.17 -0.77
CA THR A 83 6.46 7.06 -1.79
C THR A 83 5.53 7.47 -2.92
N MET A 84 4.27 7.01 -2.95
CA MET A 84 3.29 7.58 -3.88
C MET A 84 2.96 9.03 -3.51
N GLU A 85 2.71 9.86 -4.51
CA GLU A 85 2.34 11.27 -4.33
C GLU A 85 0.84 11.39 -4.03
N PHE A 86 0.36 10.70 -2.98
CA PHE A 86 -0.98 10.94 -2.44
C PHE A 86 -0.93 12.09 -1.45
N THR A 87 -1.91 12.99 -1.54
CA THR A 87 -2.02 14.11 -0.59
C THR A 87 -2.47 13.66 0.81
N TYR A 88 -2.59 12.36 1.07
CA TYR A 88 -3.03 11.77 2.34
C TYR A 88 -2.09 10.68 2.85
N GLN A 89 -0.81 10.78 2.46
CA GLN A 89 0.23 9.87 2.90
C GLN A 89 0.33 9.76 4.44
N TRP A 90 0.72 8.59 4.94
CA TRP A 90 0.66 8.28 6.38
C TRP A 90 1.66 9.12 7.17
N GLN A 91 2.75 9.54 6.52
CA GLN A 91 3.73 10.47 7.06
C GLN A 91 3.13 11.83 7.40
N ASN A 92 2.12 12.31 6.65
CA ASN A 92 1.40 13.55 7.00
C ASN A 92 0.70 13.40 8.34
N TYR A 93 -0.02 12.30 8.56
CA TYR A 93 -0.64 12.02 9.85
C TYR A 93 0.41 11.83 10.96
N LEU A 94 1.55 11.19 10.67
CA LEU A 94 2.62 11.01 11.65
C LEU A 94 3.14 12.36 12.13
N THR A 95 3.51 13.24 11.20
CA THR A 95 3.95 14.59 11.52
C THR A 95 2.85 15.37 12.23
N GLN A 96 1.61 15.35 11.73
CA GLN A 96 0.47 16.03 12.35
C GLN A 96 0.24 15.59 13.81
N LEU A 97 0.35 14.30 14.13
CA LEU A 97 0.04 13.78 15.47
C LEU A 97 1.23 13.88 16.44
N THR A 98 2.47 13.85 15.94
CA THR A 98 3.66 13.76 16.79
C THR A 98 4.55 15.00 16.78
N GLY A 99 4.38 15.88 15.78
CA GLY A 99 5.25 17.01 15.52
C GLY A 99 6.64 16.61 15.03
N TRP A 100 6.82 15.36 14.61
CA TRP A 100 8.09 14.86 14.11
C TRP A 100 8.29 15.20 12.64
N SER A 101 9.48 15.71 12.34
CA SER A 101 9.97 15.82 10.97
C SER A 101 10.30 14.43 10.42
N SER A 102 9.93 14.18 9.16
CA SER A 102 10.20 12.88 8.53
C SER A 102 10.80 13.03 7.14
N ILE A 103 11.71 12.11 6.81
CA ILE A 103 12.28 11.95 5.48
C ILE A 103 12.02 10.52 4.99
N THR A 104 11.55 10.39 3.74
CA THR A 104 11.18 9.10 3.14
C THR A 104 12.02 8.81 1.90
N TYR A 105 12.53 7.60 1.82
CA TYR A 105 13.35 7.07 0.75
C TYR A 105 12.60 5.94 0.02
N ASN A 106 12.76 5.89 -1.30
CA ASN A 106 12.24 4.79 -2.11
C ASN A 106 13.16 3.57 -2.02
N ILE A 107 12.63 2.44 -1.53
CA ILE A 107 13.38 1.19 -1.31
C ILE A 107 14.07 0.67 -2.58
N HIS A 108 13.54 0.94 -3.77
CA HIS A 108 14.13 0.48 -5.04
C HIS A 108 15.30 1.36 -5.52
N ARG A 109 15.52 2.52 -4.90
CA ARG A 109 16.58 3.47 -5.23
C ARG A 109 17.57 3.67 -4.08
N THR A 110 17.28 3.10 -2.92
CA THR A 110 18.05 3.32 -1.69
C THR A 110 18.76 2.06 -1.25
N ASN A 111 20.07 2.21 -1.00
CA ASN A 111 20.85 1.18 -0.33
C ASN A 111 20.84 1.48 1.17
N ILE A 112 20.08 0.70 1.93
CA ILE A 112 19.87 0.93 3.36
C ILE A 112 21.20 0.86 4.14
N ASP A 113 22.07 -0.10 3.83
CA ASP A 113 23.38 -0.23 4.49
C ASP A 113 24.23 1.03 4.26
N GLN A 114 24.25 1.58 3.04
CA GLN A 114 24.96 2.82 2.72
C GLN A 114 24.34 4.05 3.39
N LEU A 115 23.01 4.13 3.46
CA LEU A 115 22.31 5.21 4.13
C LEU A 115 22.68 5.25 5.62
N ILE A 116 22.62 4.10 6.30
CA ILE A 116 22.95 3.99 7.73
C ILE A 116 24.43 4.29 7.97
N ALA A 117 25.33 3.78 7.12
CA ALA A 117 26.77 4.03 7.22
C ALA A 117 27.19 5.46 6.83
N GLY A 118 26.29 6.23 6.20
CA GLY A 118 26.55 7.58 5.72
C GLY A 118 26.85 8.57 6.84
N GLU A 119 27.75 9.51 6.57
CA GLU A 119 28.21 10.51 7.55
C GLU A 119 27.06 11.31 8.18
N GLY A 120 26.07 11.71 7.38
CA GLY A 120 24.94 12.47 7.90
C GLY A 120 24.04 11.68 8.84
N PHE A 121 23.79 10.40 8.57
CA PHE A 121 23.05 9.53 9.48
C PHE A 121 23.81 9.32 10.79
N GLN A 122 25.14 9.14 10.71
CA GLN A 122 25.98 8.95 11.89
C GLN A 122 26.09 10.23 12.74
N LYS A 123 26.18 11.41 12.12
CA LYS A 123 26.23 12.71 12.80
C LYS A 123 24.88 13.13 13.38
N HIS A 124 23.79 12.84 12.66
CA HIS A 124 22.44 13.29 12.98
C HIS A 124 21.44 12.12 13.01
N PRO A 125 21.68 11.09 13.85
CA PRO A 125 20.85 9.89 13.84
C PRO A 125 19.40 10.24 14.18
N PRO A 126 18.41 9.73 13.41
CA PRO A 126 17.02 9.99 13.70
C PRO A 126 16.59 9.31 15.00
N LYS A 127 15.47 9.74 15.58
CA LYS A 127 14.88 9.05 16.74
C LYS A 127 14.29 7.70 16.34
N LEU A 128 13.74 7.63 15.12
CA LEU A 128 13.08 6.45 14.58
C LEU A 128 13.57 6.16 13.16
N PHE A 129 13.88 4.90 12.89
CA PHE A 129 14.08 4.38 11.54
C PHE A 129 13.00 3.34 11.23
N ILE A 130 12.23 3.59 10.19
CA ILE A 130 11.17 2.69 9.74
C ILE A 130 11.59 2.07 8.42
N TRP A 131 11.65 0.74 8.40
CA TRP A 131 11.72 -0.02 7.15
C TRP A 131 10.35 -0.60 6.85
N GLU A 132 9.69 -0.08 5.82
CA GLU A 132 8.37 -0.49 5.38
C GLU A 132 8.48 -1.56 4.28
N PHE A 133 7.68 -2.62 4.41
CA PHE A 133 7.59 -3.65 3.39
C PHE A 133 6.18 -4.26 3.33
N VAL A 134 5.78 -4.60 2.11
CA VAL A 134 4.50 -5.27 1.84
C VAL A 134 4.61 -6.77 2.01
N GLU A 135 3.53 -7.40 2.46
CA GLU A 135 3.45 -8.84 2.71
C GLU A 135 3.91 -9.69 1.51
N ARG A 136 3.44 -9.39 0.30
CA ARG A 136 3.88 -10.06 -0.94
C ARG A 136 5.39 -9.97 -1.22
N SER A 137 6.11 -9.08 -0.55
CA SER A 137 7.57 -8.94 -0.67
C SER A 137 8.35 -9.84 0.30
N ILE A 138 7.71 -10.59 1.21
CA ILE A 138 8.41 -11.43 2.21
C ILE A 138 9.53 -12.26 1.59
N SER A 139 9.29 -12.86 0.43
CA SER A 139 10.23 -13.72 -0.30
C SER A 139 11.44 -13.01 -0.92
N LEU A 140 11.45 -11.68 -0.96
CA LEU A 140 12.51 -10.87 -1.58
C LEU A 140 13.67 -10.55 -0.63
N ALA A 141 13.75 -11.19 0.54
CA ALA A 141 14.82 -10.92 1.51
C ALA A 141 16.17 -11.44 0.99
N PRO A 142 17.27 -10.69 1.17
CA PRO A 142 18.60 -11.20 0.86
C PRO A 142 18.97 -12.38 1.77
N HIS A 143 19.91 -13.19 1.32
CA HIS A 143 20.54 -14.22 2.16
C HIS A 143 21.63 -13.61 3.02
N TYR A 144 21.62 -13.94 4.31
CA TYR A 144 22.65 -13.54 5.27
C TYR A 144 23.19 -14.76 6.04
N ASN A 145 24.39 -14.61 6.60
CA ASN A 145 24.99 -15.59 7.48
C ASN A 145 24.28 -15.63 8.84
N ALA A 146 24.30 -16.79 9.51
CA ALA A 146 23.61 -17.01 10.79
C ALA A 146 23.98 -16.01 11.89
N SER A 147 25.20 -15.47 11.89
CA SER A 147 25.66 -14.45 12.84
C SER A 147 24.90 -13.13 12.73
N HIS A 148 24.31 -12.81 11.58
CA HIS A 148 23.52 -11.59 11.36
C HIS A 148 22.06 -11.76 11.78
N CYS A 149 21.63 -12.99 12.04
CA CYS A 149 20.23 -13.32 12.33
C CYS A 149 19.86 -13.21 13.81
N GLN A 150 20.80 -12.87 14.69
CA GLN A 150 20.53 -12.71 16.13
C GLN A 150 20.21 -11.26 16.47
N PRO A 151 18.98 -10.92 16.88
CA PRO A 151 18.63 -9.56 17.27
C PRO A 151 19.40 -9.15 18.53
N SER A 152 19.90 -7.91 18.52
CA SER A 152 20.62 -7.32 19.64
C SER A 152 19.71 -7.24 20.87
N THR A 153 20.31 -7.50 22.02
CA THR A 153 19.69 -7.27 23.32
C THR A 153 19.78 -5.80 23.74
N SER A 154 20.71 -5.03 23.19
CA SER A 154 20.80 -3.59 23.42
C SER A 154 19.65 -2.89 22.70
N ARG A 155 18.90 -2.07 23.45
CA ARG A 155 17.71 -1.39 22.96
C ARG A 155 17.83 0.12 23.22
N PRO A 156 17.72 0.95 22.17
CA PRO A 156 17.62 2.39 22.34
C PRO A 156 16.24 2.73 22.92
N PRO A 157 16.09 3.86 23.63
CA PRO A 157 14.80 4.26 24.18
C PRO A 157 13.77 4.49 23.05
N ALA A 158 12.50 4.16 23.31
CA ALA A 158 11.45 4.49 22.36
C ALA A 158 11.38 6.02 22.19
N PRO A 159 11.21 6.49 20.95
CA PRO A 159 11.04 7.90 20.68
C PRO A 159 9.75 8.44 21.32
N VAL A 160 9.82 9.66 21.86
CA VAL A 160 8.67 10.35 22.48
C VAL A 160 8.17 11.47 21.58
N ALA A 161 6.85 11.52 21.35
CA ALA A 161 6.21 12.53 20.53
C ALA A 161 6.39 13.93 21.13
N ASN A 162 6.58 14.93 20.27
CA ASN A 162 6.65 16.34 20.69
C ASN A 162 5.24 16.94 20.92
N GLY A 163 4.22 16.31 20.34
CA GLY A 163 2.82 16.75 20.38
C GLY A 163 2.29 17.11 18.99
N PRO A 164 0.97 17.25 18.82
CA PRO A 164 0.39 17.47 17.50
C PRO A 164 0.74 18.84 16.92
N VAL A 165 0.89 18.91 15.60
CA VAL A 165 1.05 20.17 14.85
C VAL A 165 -0.20 20.43 14.00
N PRO A 166 -0.67 21.68 13.91
CA PRO A 166 -1.80 22.03 13.05
C PRO A 166 -1.48 21.72 11.58
N ALA A 167 -2.45 21.11 10.89
CA ALA A 167 -2.39 20.89 9.45
C ALA A 167 -3.78 21.05 8.86
N ALA A 168 -3.87 21.73 7.71
CA ALA A 168 -5.11 21.88 6.98
C ALA A 168 -5.41 20.57 6.23
N VAL A 169 -6.56 19.98 6.55
CA VAL A 169 -7.08 18.77 5.92
C VAL A 169 -8.45 19.07 5.36
N THR A 170 -8.65 18.77 4.07
CA THR A 170 -9.90 18.97 3.34
C THR A 170 -10.40 17.64 2.76
N PRO A 171 -11.71 17.47 2.55
CA PRO A 171 -12.22 16.32 1.82
C PRO A 171 -11.78 16.36 0.35
N LEU A 172 -11.30 15.22 -0.15
CA LEU A 172 -11.04 14.94 -1.55
C LEU A 172 -12.16 14.05 -2.09
N GLU A 173 -12.86 14.58 -3.09
CA GLU A 173 -13.89 13.85 -3.84
C GLU A 173 -13.30 13.23 -5.10
N ARG A 174 -13.82 12.07 -5.49
CA ARG A 174 -13.42 11.41 -6.72
C ARG A 174 -13.98 12.19 -7.91
N ASP A 175 -13.20 12.33 -8.97
CA ASP A 175 -13.73 12.88 -10.22
C ASP A 175 -14.76 11.92 -10.82
N ARG A 176 -15.97 12.44 -11.07
CA ARG A 176 -17.08 11.72 -11.73
C ARG A 176 -17.59 12.50 -12.94
N THR A 177 -16.80 13.44 -13.43
CA THR A 177 -17.22 14.35 -14.49
C THR A 177 -17.36 13.59 -15.79
N ILE A 178 -18.57 13.58 -16.33
CA ILE A 178 -18.87 13.06 -17.66
C ILE A 178 -19.27 14.25 -18.53
N SER A 179 -18.65 14.38 -19.71
CA SER A 179 -18.90 15.50 -20.61
C SER A 179 -19.44 15.03 -21.96
N PHE A 180 -20.61 15.52 -22.32
CA PHE A 180 -21.22 15.27 -23.63
C PHE A 180 -20.47 15.94 -24.78
N PHE A 181 -19.98 17.17 -24.53
CA PHE A 181 -19.31 17.99 -25.53
C PHE A 181 -17.80 17.74 -25.61
N ASN A 182 -17.20 17.18 -24.55
CA ASN A 182 -15.80 16.79 -24.53
C ASN A 182 -15.64 15.37 -23.95
N PRO A 183 -16.16 14.34 -24.64
CA PRO A 183 -16.10 12.95 -24.19
C PRO A 183 -14.66 12.46 -24.06
N ASN A 184 -14.39 11.68 -23.01
CA ASN A 184 -13.07 11.07 -22.80
C ASN A 184 -12.89 9.81 -23.67
N PHE A 185 -12.51 10.02 -24.94
CA PHE A 185 -12.24 8.94 -25.87
C PHE A 185 -10.99 8.12 -25.51
N ASN A 186 -10.03 8.69 -24.79
CA ASN A 186 -8.85 7.95 -24.35
C ASN A 186 -9.24 6.81 -23.42
N GLU A 187 -10.02 7.10 -22.38
CA GLU A 187 -10.48 6.07 -21.44
C GLU A 187 -11.44 5.07 -22.09
N SER A 188 -12.32 5.57 -22.97
CA SER A 188 -13.26 4.70 -23.70
C SER A 188 -12.55 3.72 -24.62
N SER A 189 -11.52 4.18 -25.34
CA SER A 189 -10.70 3.33 -26.20
C SER A 189 -9.85 2.35 -25.42
N TYR A 190 -9.33 2.77 -24.26
CA TYR A 190 -8.61 1.92 -23.33
C TYR A 190 -9.52 0.80 -22.80
N PHE A 191 -10.70 1.14 -22.28
CA PHE A 191 -11.68 0.18 -21.79
C PHE A 191 -12.08 -0.82 -22.87
N LEU A 192 -12.46 -0.32 -24.06
CA LEU A 192 -12.84 -1.18 -25.20
C LEU A 192 -11.71 -2.13 -25.59
N LYS A 193 -10.47 -1.65 -25.68
CA LYS A 193 -9.30 -2.49 -26.00
C LYS A 193 -9.11 -3.62 -25.01
N TYR A 194 -9.20 -3.34 -23.71
CA TYR A 194 -8.99 -4.34 -22.68
C TYR A 194 -10.18 -5.31 -22.56
N PHE A 195 -11.39 -4.82 -22.74
CA PHE A 195 -12.59 -5.65 -22.83
C PHE A 195 -12.49 -6.66 -24.00
N LEU A 196 -12.15 -6.18 -25.20
CA LEU A 196 -11.96 -7.05 -26.36
C LEU A 196 -10.80 -8.04 -26.15
N ARG A 197 -9.70 -7.61 -25.51
CA ARG A 197 -8.61 -8.52 -25.15
C ARG A 197 -9.08 -9.64 -24.23
N GLY A 198 -9.92 -9.33 -23.23
CA GLY A 198 -10.52 -10.34 -22.35
C GLY A 198 -11.35 -11.36 -23.11
N LEU A 199 -12.13 -10.91 -24.10
CA LEU A 199 -12.97 -11.80 -24.91
C LEU A 199 -12.16 -12.69 -25.88
N PHE A 200 -11.13 -12.15 -26.52
CA PHE A 200 -10.48 -12.83 -27.65
C PHE A 200 -9.09 -13.42 -27.35
N VAL A 201 -8.36 -12.87 -26.37
CA VAL A 201 -6.96 -13.24 -26.09
C VAL A 201 -6.82 -14.01 -24.78
N ASP A 202 -7.59 -13.66 -23.77
CA ASP A 202 -7.58 -14.35 -22.47
C ASP A 202 -9.00 -14.67 -21.97
N PRO A 203 -9.79 -15.46 -22.72
CA PRO A 203 -11.20 -15.74 -22.39
C PRO A 203 -11.37 -16.53 -21.09
N LEU A 204 -10.32 -17.20 -20.63
CA LEU A 204 -10.29 -17.94 -19.37
C LEU A 204 -9.74 -17.09 -18.20
N GLY A 205 -9.37 -15.83 -18.44
CA GLY A 205 -8.84 -14.92 -17.42
C GLY A 205 -7.54 -15.38 -16.76
N LYS A 206 -6.75 -16.25 -17.42
CA LYS A 206 -5.52 -16.83 -16.85
C LYS A 206 -4.43 -15.78 -16.58
N HIS A 207 -4.52 -14.64 -17.25
CA HIS A 207 -3.61 -13.50 -17.15
C HIS A 207 -4.30 -12.25 -16.59
N ALA A 208 -5.50 -12.39 -16.02
CA ALA A 208 -6.20 -11.30 -15.36
C ALA A 208 -5.33 -10.72 -14.25
N ARG A 209 -5.06 -9.40 -14.30
CA ARG A 209 -4.29 -8.67 -13.28
C ARG A 209 -5.09 -8.45 -12.01
N VAL A 210 -6.41 -8.49 -12.13
CA VAL A 210 -7.37 -8.24 -11.06
C VAL A 210 -8.34 -9.39 -11.00
N ILE A 211 -8.53 -9.92 -9.80
CA ILE A 211 -9.49 -10.97 -9.49
C ILE A 211 -10.65 -10.31 -8.79
N ARG A 212 -11.86 -10.57 -9.30
CA ARG A 212 -13.12 -10.13 -8.70
C ARG A 212 -13.73 -11.29 -7.93
N LEU A 213 -13.99 -11.11 -6.63
CA LEU A 213 -14.57 -12.15 -5.76
C LEU A 213 -15.81 -11.63 -5.03
N PRO A 214 -16.81 -12.50 -4.75
CA PRO A 214 -17.93 -12.15 -3.89
C PRO A 214 -17.51 -11.94 -2.43
N LEU A 215 -18.21 -11.04 -1.75
CA LEU A 215 -18.06 -10.75 -0.33
C LEU A 215 -19.15 -11.45 0.49
N LYS A 216 -18.74 -12.01 1.63
CA LYS A 216 -19.64 -12.51 2.69
C LYS A 216 -20.34 -11.39 3.45
N THR A 217 -19.75 -10.21 3.47
CA THR A 217 -20.21 -9.05 4.26
C THR A 217 -20.35 -7.84 3.34
N GLN A 218 -21.54 -7.23 3.35
CA GLN A 218 -21.83 -5.99 2.62
C GLN A 218 -21.44 -4.76 3.43
N GLY A 219 -21.43 -3.59 2.78
CA GLY A 219 -21.12 -2.33 3.44
C GLY A 219 -19.66 -2.14 3.87
N LEU A 220 -18.72 -2.91 3.32
CA LEU A 220 -17.28 -2.73 3.54
C LEU A 220 -16.66 -1.61 2.68
N PHE A 221 -17.33 -1.29 1.58
CA PHE A 221 -16.91 -0.29 0.61
C PHE A 221 -18.00 0.76 0.43
N SER A 222 -17.61 1.97 0.05
CA SER A 222 -18.55 3.03 -0.30
C SER A 222 -19.00 3.00 -1.77
N SER A 223 -18.37 2.16 -2.59
CA SER A 223 -18.74 1.94 -3.98
C SER A 223 -20.20 1.51 -4.15
N LYS A 224 -20.73 1.71 -5.35
CA LYS A 224 -22.09 1.25 -5.68
C LYS A 224 -22.20 -0.28 -5.62
N ASN A 225 -21.16 -0.98 -6.05
CA ASN A 225 -21.01 -2.41 -5.82
C ASN A 225 -20.33 -2.62 -4.46
N ASP A 226 -21.10 -3.07 -3.47
CA ASP A 226 -20.64 -3.40 -2.13
C ASP A 226 -20.73 -4.91 -1.83
N ARG A 227 -20.95 -5.72 -2.87
CA ARG A 227 -21.11 -7.18 -2.79
C ARG A 227 -19.91 -7.95 -3.30
N GLU A 228 -19.00 -7.26 -3.98
CA GLU A 228 -17.83 -7.85 -4.61
C GLU A 228 -16.61 -7.00 -4.31
N ILE A 229 -15.44 -7.64 -4.33
CA ILE A 229 -14.14 -7.00 -4.12
C ILE A 229 -13.24 -7.25 -5.31
N LEU A 230 -12.50 -6.20 -5.69
CA LEU A 230 -11.40 -6.30 -6.63
C LEU A 230 -10.10 -6.52 -5.85
N LEU A 231 -9.31 -7.51 -6.28
CA LEU A 231 -8.07 -7.93 -5.64
C LEU A 231 -6.96 -8.04 -6.65
N TYR A 232 -5.74 -7.69 -6.27
CA TYR A 232 -4.59 -7.80 -7.15
C TYR A 232 -4.15 -9.26 -7.28
N ASN A 233 -3.95 -9.74 -8.51
CA ASN A 233 -3.70 -11.17 -8.73
C ASN A 233 -2.41 -11.69 -8.08
N ARG A 234 -1.39 -10.84 -7.91
CA ARG A 234 -0.11 -11.22 -7.31
C ARG A 234 -0.23 -11.51 -5.81
N ASP A 235 -1.27 -11.00 -5.16
CA ASP A 235 -1.56 -11.29 -3.75
C ASP A 235 -1.85 -12.79 -3.54
N PHE A 236 -2.26 -13.51 -4.59
CA PHE A 236 -2.46 -14.97 -4.54
C PHE A 236 -1.18 -15.74 -4.89
N TRP A 237 -0.32 -15.18 -5.75
CA TRP A 237 0.93 -15.82 -6.15
C TRP A 237 1.93 -15.93 -5.01
N LYS A 238 1.85 -15.05 -4.01
CA LYS A 238 2.73 -15.09 -2.83
C LYS A 238 2.60 -16.42 -2.07
N VAL A 239 1.39 -16.98 -1.97
CA VAL A 239 1.12 -18.26 -1.30
C VAL A 239 1.66 -19.42 -2.13
N GLN A 240 1.39 -19.42 -3.44
CA GLN A 240 1.83 -20.50 -4.34
C GLN A 240 3.37 -20.61 -4.42
N ARG A 241 4.06 -19.49 -4.31
CA ARG A 241 5.53 -19.42 -4.37
C ARG A 241 6.17 -19.49 -2.99
N PHE A 242 5.40 -19.47 -1.91
CA PHE A 242 5.91 -19.42 -0.56
C PHE A 242 6.77 -20.64 -0.24
N ARG A 243 7.83 -20.39 0.52
CA ARG A 243 8.69 -21.41 1.12
C ARG A 243 8.98 -20.96 2.54
N GLU A 244 8.97 -21.88 3.50
CA GLU A 244 9.21 -21.58 4.93
C GLU A 244 10.55 -20.86 5.15
N GLU A 245 11.57 -21.19 4.35
CA GLU A 245 12.88 -20.52 4.36
C GLU A 245 12.81 -19.00 4.15
N PHE A 246 11.78 -18.49 3.46
CA PHE A 246 11.63 -17.05 3.23
C PHE A 246 11.32 -16.28 4.52
N VAL A 247 10.59 -16.90 5.46
CA VAL A 247 10.32 -16.31 6.77
C VAL A 247 11.63 -16.15 7.54
N GLY A 248 12.43 -17.22 7.61
CA GLY A 248 13.72 -17.19 8.29
C GLY A 248 14.69 -16.17 7.67
N ARG A 249 14.75 -16.08 6.34
CA ARG A 249 15.57 -15.05 5.66
C ARG A 249 15.07 -13.63 5.95
N ARG A 250 13.76 -13.41 5.94
CA ARG A 250 13.16 -12.11 6.25
C ARG A 250 13.42 -11.70 7.69
N GLN A 251 13.22 -12.60 8.65
CA GLN A 251 13.53 -12.36 10.06
C GLN A 251 15.01 -12.07 10.27
N CYS A 252 15.90 -12.80 9.60
CA CYS A 252 17.33 -12.54 9.64
C CYS A 252 17.67 -11.14 9.10
N TYR A 253 17.07 -10.72 7.99
CA TYR A 253 17.28 -9.39 7.44
C TYR A 253 16.76 -8.28 8.37
N ILE A 254 15.61 -8.49 9.01
CA ILE A 254 15.06 -7.58 10.04
C ILE A 254 16.04 -7.48 11.22
N ALA A 255 16.57 -8.60 11.70
CA ALA A 255 17.58 -8.61 12.77
C ALA A 255 18.84 -7.83 12.38
N HIS A 256 19.34 -8.03 11.16
CA HIS A 256 20.50 -7.31 10.61
C HIS A 256 20.28 -5.79 10.61
N LEU A 257 19.17 -5.33 10.03
CA LEU A 257 18.84 -3.90 9.97
C LEU A 257 18.61 -3.31 11.36
N GLN A 258 17.86 -4.00 12.21
CA GLN A 258 17.63 -3.60 13.60
C GLN A 258 18.96 -3.41 14.33
N ASN A 259 19.88 -4.35 14.19
CA ASN A 259 21.18 -4.29 14.86
C ASN A 259 22.00 -3.11 14.36
N GLN A 260 22.10 -2.93 13.04
CA GLN A 260 22.88 -1.83 12.46
C GLN A 260 22.33 -0.46 12.85
N VAL A 261 21.01 -0.26 12.76
CA VAL A 261 20.38 1.02 13.10
C VAL A 261 20.56 1.33 14.59
N GLN A 262 20.32 0.34 15.47
CA GLN A 262 20.29 0.56 16.91
C GLN A 262 21.68 0.57 17.56
N GLN A 263 22.75 0.20 16.83
CA GLN A 263 24.14 0.22 17.32
C GLN A 263 24.57 1.60 17.84
N ASN A 264 23.99 2.68 17.34
CA ASN A 264 24.29 4.04 17.78
C ASN A 264 23.69 4.39 19.16
N GLY A 265 22.83 3.53 19.73
CA GLY A 265 22.17 3.73 21.02
C GLY A 265 21.11 4.84 21.06
N LYS A 266 20.76 5.44 19.92
CA LYS A 266 19.89 6.61 19.79
C LYS A 266 18.67 6.36 18.90
N THR A 267 18.81 5.57 17.84
CA THR A 267 17.76 5.37 16.84
C THR A 267 16.99 4.09 17.13
N PHE A 268 15.69 4.19 17.36
CA PHE A 268 14.81 3.03 17.46
C PHE A 268 14.46 2.48 16.07
N PHE A 269 14.45 1.16 15.89
CA PHE A 269 14.13 0.53 14.61
C PHE A 269 12.73 -0.10 14.63
N ILE A 270 11.98 0.05 13.54
CA ILE A 270 10.74 -0.67 13.30
C ILE A 270 10.73 -1.22 11.87
N ALA A 271 10.43 -2.51 11.72
CA ALA A 271 9.99 -3.10 10.46
C ALA A 271 8.46 -2.99 10.37
N LEU A 272 7.95 -2.09 9.53
CA LEU A 272 6.51 -1.88 9.32
C LEU A 272 6.01 -2.85 8.25
N ALA A 273 5.24 -3.86 8.67
CA ALA A 273 4.74 -4.90 7.78
C ALA A 273 3.32 -4.58 7.31
N VAL A 274 3.17 -4.31 6.01
CA VAL A 274 1.91 -3.91 5.37
C VAL A 274 1.14 -5.13 4.85
N PRO A 275 -0.09 -5.39 5.35
CA PRO A 275 -0.91 -6.49 4.86
C PRO A 275 -1.40 -6.22 3.44
N ASP A 276 -1.39 -7.22 2.58
CA ASP A 276 -2.05 -7.10 1.28
C ASP A 276 -3.58 -6.95 1.49
N LYS A 277 -4.27 -6.36 0.50
CA LYS A 277 -5.74 -6.22 0.53
C LYS A 277 -6.44 -7.57 0.72
N THR A 278 -5.92 -8.65 0.13
CA THR A 278 -6.44 -10.01 0.35
C THR A 278 -6.39 -10.44 1.82
N THR A 279 -5.35 -10.04 2.54
CA THR A 279 -5.12 -10.40 3.95
C THR A 279 -5.98 -9.55 4.88
N ALA A 280 -6.08 -8.25 4.59
CA ALA A 280 -6.93 -7.34 5.36
C ALA A 280 -8.42 -7.77 5.31
N TYR A 281 -8.89 -8.27 4.16
CA TYR A 281 -10.28 -8.66 3.95
C TYR A 281 -10.54 -10.19 3.98
N GLU A 282 -9.57 -11.02 4.41
CA GLU A 282 -9.66 -12.48 4.26
C GLU A 282 -10.93 -13.10 4.87
N ASP A 283 -11.37 -12.59 6.03
CA ASP A 283 -12.55 -13.07 6.76
C ASP A 283 -13.86 -12.75 6.03
N HIS A 284 -13.83 -11.78 5.10
CA HIS A 284 -15.00 -11.25 4.40
C HIS A 284 -15.13 -11.74 2.94
N ILE A 285 -14.16 -12.49 2.43
CA ILE A 285 -14.18 -12.99 1.04
C ILE A 285 -14.83 -14.38 0.98
N GLU A 286 -15.73 -14.59 0.03
CA GLU A 286 -16.40 -15.87 -0.23
C GLU A 286 -15.56 -16.73 -1.20
N PHE A 287 -14.39 -17.18 -0.73
CA PHE A 287 -13.50 -18.05 -1.51
C PHE A 287 -12.69 -18.97 -0.59
N GLN A 288 -12.84 -20.29 -0.76
CA GLN A 288 -12.32 -21.28 0.20
C GLN A 288 -10.82 -21.58 0.08
N ASP A 289 -10.19 -21.29 -1.07
CA ASP A 289 -8.78 -21.60 -1.32
C ASP A 289 -7.80 -20.49 -0.83
N ILE A 290 -8.29 -19.53 -0.04
CA ILE A 290 -7.48 -18.46 0.59
C ILE A 290 -6.87 -18.91 1.94
N LYS A 291 -7.02 -20.18 2.35
CA LYS A 291 -6.42 -20.69 3.58
C LYS A 291 -4.91 -20.38 3.63
N ASN A 292 -4.48 -19.66 4.66
CA ASN A 292 -3.10 -19.22 4.89
C ASN A 292 -2.57 -18.12 3.94
N ILE A 293 -3.46 -17.27 3.39
CA ILE A 293 -3.00 -16.12 2.60
C ILE A 293 -2.19 -15.13 3.41
N ASN A 294 -2.53 -14.95 4.69
CA ASN A 294 -1.79 -14.10 5.61
C ASN A 294 -0.42 -14.73 5.94
N LEU A 295 0.62 -14.24 5.30
CA LEU A 295 2.01 -14.60 5.56
C LEU A 295 2.64 -13.77 6.68
N LEU A 296 2.07 -12.61 7.03
CA LEU A 296 2.61 -11.74 8.08
C LEU A 296 2.57 -12.41 9.47
N LYS A 297 1.56 -13.26 9.71
CA LYS A 297 1.45 -14.08 10.93
C LYS A 297 2.66 -14.97 11.20
N LEU A 298 3.46 -15.27 10.18
CA LEU A 298 4.64 -16.13 10.29
C LEU A 298 5.89 -15.35 10.72
N LEU A 299 5.88 -14.01 10.64
CA LEU A 299 7.02 -13.18 11.01
C LEU A 299 7.11 -12.89 12.51
N ASP A 300 5.97 -12.91 13.21
CA ASP A 300 5.85 -12.56 14.63
C ASP A 300 6.16 -13.75 15.56
N THR A 301 7.30 -14.41 15.34
CA THR A 301 7.71 -15.57 16.17
C THR A 301 8.88 -15.28 17.11
N ASP A 302 9.62 -14.18 16.91
CA ASP A 302 10.69 -13.74 17.81
C ASP A 302 10.36 -12.38 18.43
N PRO A 303 10.02 -12.31 19.74
CA PRO A 303 9.63 -11.06 20.40
C PRO A 303 10.78 -10.04 20.55
N ARG A 304 12.00 -10.40 20.14
CA ARG A 304 13.16 -9.48 20.09
C ARG A 304 13.17 -8.64 18.81
N LEU A 305 12.50 -9.09 17.75
CA LEU A 305 12.36 -8.34 16.50
C LEU A 305 11.32 -7.23 16.66
N GLN A 306 11.66 -6.01 16.25
CA GLN A 306 10.75 -4.87 16.27
C GLN A 306 9.91 -4.84 14.99
N ILE A 307 8.96 -5.76 14.89
CA ILE A 307 8.03 -5.83 13.76
C ILE A 307 6.70 -5.22 14.20
N LEU A 308 6.22 -4.24 13.42
CA LEU A 308 4.86 -3.74 13.54
C LEU A 308 4.01 -4.36 12.44
N ASN A 309 3.29 -5.43 12.78
CA ASN A 309 2.35 -6.08 11.88
C ASN A 309 1.00 -5.36 11.91
N LEU A 310 0.58 -4.83 10.77
CA LEU A 310 -0.65 -4.04 10.66
C LEU A 310 -1.91 -4.90 10.40
N ASP A 311 -1.78 -6.20 10.15
CA ASP A 311 -2.91 -7.07 9.77
C ASP A 311 -4.06 -7.05 10.79
N HIS A 312 -3.73 -7.16 12.08
CA HIS A 312 -4.70 -7.14 13.17
C HIS A 312 -5.43 -5.81 13.27
N ALA A 313 -4.71 -4.69 13.10
CA ALA A 313 -5.30 -3.35 13.17
C ALA A 313 -6.30 -3.14 12.01
N PHE A 314 -5.91 -3.53 10.79
CA PHE A 314 -6.79 -3.44 9.62
C PHE A 314 -8.03 -4.32 9.77
N LYS A 315 -7.87 -5.59 10.15
CA LYS A 315 -9.01 -6.50 10.36
C LYS A 315 -9.96 -6.00 11.44
N ALA A 316 -9.42 -5.47 12.55
CA ALA A 316 -10.24 -4.90 13.61
C ALA A 316 -11.09 -3.73 13.09
N LYS A 317 -10.49 -2.79 12.35
CA LYS A 317 -11.21 -1.65 11.79
C LYS A 317 -12.23 -2.03 10.71
N ILE A 318 -11.93 -3.03 9.88
CA ILE A 318 -12.89 -3.58 8.91
C ILE A 318 -14.08 -4.19 9.65
N LYS A 319 -13.83 -4.97 10.70
CA LYS A 319 -14.86 -5.57 11.55
C LYS A 319 -15.71 -4.53 12.28
N GLU A 320 -15.14 -3.39 12.64
CA GLU A 320 -15.86 -2.22 13.19
C GLU A 320 -16.74 -1.50 12.15
N GLY A 321 -16.67 -1.89 10.87
CA GLY A 321 -17.45 -1.29 9.79
C GLY A 321 -16.82 -0.05 9.16
N VAL A 322 -15.51 0.18 9.36
CA VAL A 322 -14.80 1.28 8.69
C VAL A 322 -14.68 0.97 7.21
N LYS A 323 -15.34 1.79 6.39
CA LYS A 323 -15.32 1.67 4.93
C LYS A 323 -14.04 2.23 4.31
N ASP A 324 -13.65 1.63 3.18
CA ASP A 324 -12.57 2.11 2.31
C ASP A 324 -11.21 2.27 3.02
N LEU A 325 -10.89 1.40 3.99
CA LEU A 325 -9.50 1.29 4.47
C LEU A 325 -8.56 0.98 3.31
N TYR A 326 -8.98 0.08 2.43
CA TYR A 326 -8.53 0.03 1.04
C TYR A 326 -9.71 0.44 0.16
N PRO A 327 -9.61 1.47 -0.69
CA PRO A 327 -10.67 1.82 -1.61
C PRO A 327 -11.02 0.63 -2.52
N PRO A 328 -12.29 0.46 -2.89
CA PRO A 328 -12.76 -0.69 -3.68
C PRO A 328 -12.01 -0.85 -5.01
N ASN A 329 -11.63 0.25 -5.66
CA ASN A 329 -10.88 0.31 -6.91
C ASN A 329 -9.34 0.35 -6.77
N GLU A 330 -8.77 0.34 -5.56
CA GLU A 330 -7.33 0.59 -5.35
C GLU A 330 -6.62 -0.60 -4.67
N THR A 331 -5.33 -0.75 -4.97
CA THR A 331 -4.41 -1.72 -4.36
C THR A 331 -3.81 -1.22 -3.05
N HIS A 332 -3.64 0.10 -2.91
CA HIS A 332 -3.16 0.78 -1.72
C HIS A 332 -4.31 1.13 -0.77
N TRP A 333 -3.97 1.47 0.45
CA TRP A 333 -4.94 1.92 1.44
C TRP A 333 -5.43 3.36 1.11
N GLY A 334 -6.61 3.71 1.61
CA GLY A 334 -7.20 5.04 1.51
C GLY A 334 -6.74 5.94 2.65
N SER A 335 -7.24 7.17 2.74
CA SER A 335 -6.84 8.11 3.80
C SER A 335 -7.08 7.55 5.21
N ARG A 336 -8.20 6.83 5.41
CA ARG A 336 -8.50 6.16 6.68
C ARG A 336 -7.49 5.07 7.02
N GLY A 337 -6.97 4.35 6.02
CA GLY A 337 -5.91 3.37 6.21
C GLY A 337 -4.57 4.02 6.53
N HIS A 338 -4.17 5.08 5.82
CA HIS A 338 -2.98 5.88 6.16
C HIS A 338 -3.02 6.41 7.59
N ARG A 339 -4.18 6.92 8.03
CA ARG A 339 -4.39 7.35 9.41
C ARG A 339 -4.26 6.20 10.41
N LEU A 340 -4.90 5.06 10.13
CA LEU A 340 -4.84 3.87 10.97
C LEU A 340 -3.41 3.36 11.18
N VAL A 341 -2.60 3.35 10.11
CA VAL A 341 -1.17 2.96 10.17
C VAL A 341 -0.44 3.84 11.19
N THR A 342 -0.65 5.14 11.11
CA THR A 342 -0.02 6.12 12.00
C THR A 342 -0.48 5.94 13.45
N GLU A 343 -1.78 5.83 13.69
CA GLU A 343 -2.32 5.61 15.03
C GLU A 343 -1.79 4.30 15.63
N THR A 344 -1.69 3.25 14.83
CA THR A 344 -1.15 1.95 15.24
C THR A 344 0.35 2.05 15.56
N LEU A 345 1.12 2.79 14.77
CA LEU A 345 2.54 3.07 15.01
C LEU A 345 2.75 3.82 16.33
N ILE A 346 1.99 4.89 16.58
CA ILE A 346 2.08 5.66 17.82
C ILE A 346 1.74 4.78 19.03
N GLN A 347 0.65 4.01 18.96
CA GLN A 347 0.28 3.08 20.03
C GLN A 347 1.34 2.00 20.27
N TYR A 348 2.00 1.51 19.20
CA TYR A 348 3.09 0.55 19.31
C TYR A 348 4.27 1.16 20.07
N LEU A 349 4.65 2.39 19.73
CA LEU A 349 5.74 3.12 20.38
C LEU A 349 5.46 3.40 21.87
N GLU A 350 4.22 3.80 22.21
CA GLU A 350 3.80 4.01 23.59
C GLU A 350 3.85 2.73 24.42
N LYS A 351 3.30 1.62 23.89
CA LYS A 351 3.39 0.31 24.55
C LYS A 351 4.84 -0.14 24.73
N TRP A 352 5.70 0.15 23.74
CA TRP A 352 7.10 -0.21 23.82
C TRP A 352 7.83 0.57 24.91
N ARG A 353 7.58 1.88 25.02
CA ARG A 353 8.11 2.73 26.10
C ARG A 353 7.79 2.16 27.48
N ASP A 354 6.60 1.59 27.64
CA ASP A 354 6.11 1.13 28.95
C ASP A 354 6.50 -0.34 29.26
N LYS A 355 7.05 -1.09 28.28
CA LYS A 355 7.51 -2.48 28.49
C LYS A 355 8.77 -2.52 29.37
N LYS A 356 8.63 -2.97 30.62
CA LYS A 356 9.77 -3.46 31.42
C LYS A 356 10.18 -4.85 30.93
N LEU A 357 11.43 -5.04 30.54
CA LEU A 357 11.94 -6.36 30.16
C LEU A 357 12.16 -7.22 31.41
N PRO A 358 11.92 -8.54 31.35
CA PRO A 358 12.36 -9.45 32.39
C PRO A 358 13.89 -9.38 32.51
N PRO A 359 14.46 -9.52 33.72
CA PRO A 359 15.90 -9.54 33.91
C PRO A 359 16.52 -10.69 33.11
N LEU A 360 17.66 -10.42 32.49
CA LEU A 360 18.46 -11.41 31.77
C LEU A 360 18.77 -12.56 32.73
N GLY A 361 18.31 -13.77 32.41
CA GLY A 361 18.74 -14.98 33.09
C GLY A 361 20.25 -15.12 32.93
N GLY A 362 20.95 -15.18 34.07
CA GLY A 362 22.40 -15.37 34.14
C GLY A 362 22.83 -16.82 33.94
#